data_AF-A0A9Q2XXK4-F1
#
_entry.id   AF-A0A9Q2XXK4-F1
#
_cell.length_a   1.000
_cell.length_b   1.000
_cell.length_c   1.000
_cell.angle_alpha   90.00
_cell.angle_beta   90.00
_cell.angle_gamma   90.00
#
_symmetry.space_group_name_H-M   'P 1'
#
loop_
_entity.id
_entity.type
_entity.pdbx_description
1 polymer ?
#
loop_
_entity_poly.entity_id
_entity_poly.type
_entity_poly.pdbx_seq_one_letter_code
_entity_poly.pdbx_strand_id
1 'polypeptide(L)'
;MGQQSQAAEHRWAPVKVSNVVSTVSDGFVHLEVELDGDIHPEWARTFARMSGARNAELTLHAAAEPPRITLTTRSDHRETAELSVVYLVEEVNLYIRLAIEMVGR
;
A
#
# COMPACT_ATOMS: atom_id res chain seq x y z
N MET A 1 12.23 40.36 11.02
CA MET A 1 12.56 39.49 9.87
C MET A 1 11.96 38.13 10.14
N GLY A 2 10.72 37.90 9.69
CA GLY A 2 10.02 36.64 9.81
C GLY A 2 10.02 35.95 8.45
N GLN A 3 10.81 34.90 8.31
CA GLN A 3 10.77 33.96 7.18
C GLN A 3 11.11 32.56 7.71
N GLN A 4 10.31 32.09 8.66
CA GLN A 4 10.23 30.66 9.03
C GLN A 4 8.85 30.06 8.69
N SER A 5 8.00 30.81 7.99
CA SER A 5 6.63 30.40 7.66
C SER A 5 6.57 30.04 6.19
N GLN A 6 6.59 28.73 5.87
CA GLN A 6 5.87 28.07 4.76
C GLN A 6 6.45 26.68 4.37
N ALA A 7 7.67 26.32 4.81
CA ALA A 7 8.31 25.08 4.36
C ALA A 7 7.86 23.79 5.11
N ALA A 8 6.92 23.87 6.07
CA ALA A 8 6.62 22.77 6.98
C ALA A 8 5.12 22.41 7.15
N GLU A 9 4.21 22.98 6.36
CA GLU A 9 2.76 22.79 6.54
C GLU A 9 2.09 21.85 5.52
N HIS A 10 2.84 21.23 4.61
CA HIS A 10 2.33 20.17 3.70
C HIS A 10 2.99 18.80 3.97
N ARG A 11 3.19 18.46 5.25
CA ARG A 11 3.54 17.08 5.60
C ARG A 11 2.25 16.26 5.49
N TRP A 12 2.01 15.67 4.32
CA TRP A 12 0.81 14.86 4.04
C TRP A 12 0.49 13.97 5.23
N ALA A 13 -0.80 13.94 5.63
CA ALA A 13 -1.25 13.01 6.65
C ALA A 13 -0.84 11.60 6.19
N PRO A 14 -0.10 10.84 7.00
CA PRO A 14 0.43 9.57 6.53
C PRO A 14 -0.73 8.63 6.23
N VAL A 15 -0.73 8.04 5.04
CA VAL A 15 -1.62 6.93 4.69
C VAL A 15 -1.34 5.80 5.65
N LYS A 16 -2.37 5.32 6.34
CA LYS A 16 -2.27 4.23 7.33
C LYS A 16 -3.12 3.05 6.90
N VAL A 17 -2.68 1.85 7.24
CA VAL A 17 -3.52 0.65 7.14
C VAL A 17 -4.56 0.71 8.26
N SER A 18 -5.85 0.68 7.90
CA SER A 18 -6.96 0.69 8.84
C SER A 18 -7.54 -0.72 9.05
N ASN A 19 -7.59 -1.53 8.00
CA ASN A 19 -8.11 -2.88 8.03
C ASN A 19 -7.36 -3.79 7.04
N VAL A 20 -7.29 -5.07 7.35
CA VAL A 20 -6.68 -6.09 6.50
C VAL A 20 -7.60 -7.30 6.45
N VAL A 21 -8.07 -7.62 5.26
CA VAL A 21 -8.85 -8.83 4.98
C VAL A 21 -8.00 -9.75 4.12
N SER A 22 -7.87 -11.01 4.54
CA SER A 22 -7.20 -12.04 3.75
C SER A 22 -8.15 -13.18 3.44
N THR A 23 -8.09 -13.69 2.22
CA THR A 23 -8.81 -14.88 1.78
C THR A 23 -7.83 -15.80 1.09
N VAL A 24 -7.88 -17.08 1.43
CA VAL A 24 -7.03 -18.11 0.83
C VAL A 24 -7.92 -19.11 0.13
N SER A 25 -7.71 -19.26 -1.18
CA SER A 25 -8.52 -20.12 -2.04
C SER A 25 -7.67 -20.69 -3.16
N ASP A 26 -7.78 -22.00 -3.39
CA ASP A 26 -7.14 -22.70 -4.51
C ASP A 26 -5.63 -22.44 -4.68
N GLY A 27 -4.91 -22.27 -3.56
CA GLY A 27 -3.47 -21.97 -3.58
C GLY A 27 -3.13 -20.52 -3.92
N PHE A 28 -4.10 -19.62 -3.87
CA PHE A 28 -3.92 -18.18 -3.97
C PHE A 28 -4.21 -17.50 -2.63
N VAL A 29 -3.46 -16.44 -2.35
CA VAL A 29 -3.76 -15.50 -1.28
C VAL A 29 -4.25 -14.23 -1.91
N HIS A 30 -5.46 -13.83 -1.53
CA HIS A 30 -6.05 -12.54 -1.84
C HIS A 30 -5.99 -11.70 -0.58
N LEU A 31 -5.38 -10.52 -0.69
CA LEU A 31 -5.25 -9.56 0.38
C LEU A 31 -5.94 -8.26 -0.03
N GLU A 32 -6.81 -7.76 0.83
CA GLU A 32 -7.42 -6.43 0.73
C GLU A 32 -7.01 -5.62 1.95
N VAL A 33 -6.39 -4.47 1.70
CA VAL A 33 -5.84 -3.58 2.73
C VAL A 33 -6.56 -2.24 2.60
N GLU A 34 -7.44 -1.94 3.54
CA GLU A 34 -8.10 -0.63 3.62
C GLU A 34 -7.12 0.39 4.19
N LEU A 35 -7.25 1.61 3.68
CA LEU A 35 -6.40 2.72 4.02
C LEU A 35 -7.21 3.85 4.64
N ASP A 36 -6.60 4.51 5.61
CA ASP A 36 -7.05 5.78 6.17
C ASP A 36 -6.11 6.90 5.75
N GLY A 37 -6.68 8.07 5.47
CA GLY A 37 -5.99 9.27 5.01
C GLY A 37 -6.19 9.61 3.52
N ASP A 38 -5.74 10.80 3.15
CA ASP A 38 -5.91 11.34 1.81
C ASP A 38 -4.92 10.73 0.81
N ILE A 39 -5.48 10.16 -0.26
CA ILE A 39 -4.71 9.54 -1.33
C ILE A 39 -4.35 10.61 -2.36
N HIS A 40 -3.17 11.21 -2.20
CA HIS A 40 -2.68 12.20 -3.15
C HIS A 40 -2.38 11.57 -4.53
N PRO A 41 -2.71 12.25 -5.65
CA PRO A 41 -2.47 11.74 -7.00
C PRO A 41 -1.00 11.40 -7.28
N GLU A 42 -0.06 12.13 -6.67
CA GLU A 42 1.37 11.89 -6.83
C GLU A 42 1.82 10.58 -6.18
N TRP A 43 1.32 10.30 -4.96
CA TRP A 43 1.53 9.03 -4.28
C TRP A 43 0.92 7.88 -5.07
N ALA A 44 -0.32 8.03 -5.55
CA ALA A 44 -0.99 6.99 -6.34
C ALA A 44 -0.24 6.66 -7.64
N ARG A 45 0.28 7.68 -8.34
CA ARG A 45 1.12 7.49 -9.53
C ARG A 45 2.44 6.80 -9.22
N THR A 46 3.06 7.13 -8.10
CA THR A 46 4.31 6.48 -7.66
C THR A 46 4.07 5.03 -7.25
N PHE A 47 3.01 4.77 -6.49
CA PHE A 47 2.60 3.41 -6.13
C PHE A 47 2.33 2.55 -7.38
N ALA A 48 1.57 3.06 -8.36
CA ALA A 48 1.29 2.36 -9.61
C ALA A 48 2.56 2.02 -10.41
N ARG A 49 3.53 2.94 -10.46
CA ARG A 49 4.83 2.71 -11.13
C ARG A 49 5.64 1.60 -10.47
N MET A 50 5.63 1.52 -9.14
CA MET A 50 6.39 0.50 -8.41
C MET A 50 5.72 -0.87 -8.42
N SER A 51 4.39 -0.91 -8.34
CA SER A 51 3.60 -2.15 -8.33
C SER A 51 3.59 -2.86 -9.68
N GLY A 52 3.57 -2.13 -10.80
CA GLY A 52 3.57 -2.71 -12.15
C GLY A 52 4.84 -3.44 -12.57
N ALA A 53 5.92 -3.39 -11.77
CA ALA A 53 7.19 -4.04 -12.08
C ALA A 53 7.33 -5.48 -11.55
N ARG A 54 6.34 -6.01 -10.80
CA ARG A 54 6.37 -7.36 -10.22
C ARG A 54 5.28 -8.27 -10.78
N ASN A 55 5.54 -9.58 -10.76
CA ASN A 55 4.60 -10.67 -11.06
C ASN A 55 3.45 -10.81 -10.02
N ALA A 56 3.26 -9.82 -9.16
CA ALA A 56 2.21 -9.80 -8.15
C ALA A 56 1.17 -8.75 -8.58
N GLU A 57 -0.11 -9.12 -8.60
CA GLU A 57 -1.19 -8.20 -8.96
C GLU A 57 -1.49 -7.26 -7.79
N LEU A 58 -0.58 -6.31 -7.56
CA LEU A 58 -0.70 -5.26 -6.54
C LEU A 58 -1.35 -4.03 -7.16
N THR A 59 -2.56 -3.68 -6.72
CA THR A 59 -3.33 -2.56 -7.27
C THR A 59 -3.82 -1.64 -6.17
N LEU A 60 -3.66 -0.34 -6.38
CA LEU A 60 -4.24 0.70 -5.53
C LEU A 60 -5.55 1.21 -6.14
N HIS A 61 -6.62 1.11 -5.37
CA HIS A 61 -7.94 1.68 -5.67
C HIS A 61 -8.10 3.02 -4.97
N ALA A 62 -7.40 4.04 -5.47
CA ALA A 62 -7.35 5.37 -4.86
C ALA A 62 -8.72 6.08 -4.80
N ALA A 63 -9.63 5.76 -5.70
CA ALA A 63 -10.97 6.36 -5.79
C ALA A 63 -12.06 5.56 -5.05
N ALA A 64 -11.70 4.48 -4.35
CA ALA A 64 -12.64 3.74 -3.52
C ALA A 64 -12.87 4.47 -2.18
N GLU A 65 -14.03 4.22 -1.55
CA GLU A 65 -14.37 4.72 -0.22
C GLU A 65 -14.66 3.53 0.72
N PRO A 66 -13.76 3.18 1.66
CA PRO A 66 -12.43 3.76 1.86
C PRO A 66 -11.44 3.35 0.74
N PRO A 67 -10.35 4.11 0.55
CA PRO A 67 -9.30 3.71 -0.38
C PRO A 67 -8.70 2.37 0.03
N ARG A 68 -8.31 1.53 -0.94
CA ARG A 68 -7.80 0.19 -0.64
C ARG A 68 -6.72 -0.27 -1.60
N ILE A 69 -5.86 -1.15 -1.12
CA ILE A 69 -4.90 -1.89 -1.92
C ILE A 69 -5.35 -3.35 -2.00
N THR A 70 -5.36 -3.91 -3.20
CA THR A 70 -5.59 -5.34 -3.40
C THR A 70 -4.32 -6.00 -3.91
N LEU A 71 -4.01 -7.18 -3.36
CA LEU A 71 -2.89 -8.01 -3.79
C LEU A 71 -3.39 -9.44 -3.98
N THR A 72 -3.21 -9.98 -5.18
CA THR A 72 -3.40 -11.40 -5.46
C THR A 72 -2.05 -12.01 -5.81
N THR A 73 -1.68 -13.06 -5.09
CA THR A 73 -0.48 -13.83 -5.39
C THR A 73 -0.72 -15.32 -5.20
N ARG A 74 0.06 -16.13 -5.90
CA ARG A 74 0.07 -17.58 -5.68
C ARG A 74 0.80 -17.86 -4.37
N SER A 75 0.21 -18.67 -3.52
CA SER A 75 0.90 -19.30 -2.39
C SER A 75 1.78 -20.40 -2.95
N ASP A 76 3.01 -20.05 -3.33
CA ASP A 76 4.09 -21.00 -3.63
C ASP A 76 4.79 -21.49 -2.35
N HIS A 77 4.47 -20.86 -1.22
CA HIS A 77 4.96 -21.23 0.09
C HIS A 77 4.51 -22.65 0.46
N ARG A 78 5.50 -23.54 0.66
CA ARG A 78 5.36 -24.78 1.45
C ARG A 78 5.02 -24.51 2.92
N GLU A 79 5.06 -23.24 3.34
CA GLU A 79 4.71 -22.77 4.67
C GLU A 79 3.20 -22.53 4.80
N THR A 80 2.70 -22.45 6.03
CA THR A 80 1.27 -22.29 6.29
C THR A 80 0.73 -21.00 5.67
N ALA A 81 -0.54 -21.03 5.26
CA ALA A 81 -1.25 -19.88 4.69
C ALA A 81 -1.16 -18.60 5.56
N GLU A 82 -1.12 -18.77 6.88
CA GLU A 82 -0.98 -17.67 7.85
C GLU A 82 0.34 -16.91 7.72
N LEU A 83 1.47 -17.62 7.55
CA LEU A 83 2.77 -16.99 7.34
C LEU A 83 2.82 -16.24 6.02
N SER A 84 2.19 -16.79 4.98
CA SER A 84 2.07 -16.13 3.67
C SER A 84 1.34 -14.79 3.80
N VAL A 85 0.25 -14.73 4.56
CA VAL A 85 -0.50 -13.47 4.79
C VAL A 85 0.37 -12.43 5.50
N VAL A 86 1.13 -12.81 6.54
CA VAL A 86 2.00 -11.87 7.27
C VAL A 86 3.05 -11.25 6.35
N TYR A 87 3.74 -12.06 5.54
CA TYR A 87 4.73 -11.54 4.59
C TYR A 87 4.12 -10.58 3.57
N LEU A 88 2.92 -10.89 3.07
CA LEU A 88 2.24 -10.04 2.10
C LEU A 88 1.77 -8.71 2.70
N VAL A 89 1.32 -8.71 3.96
CA VAL A 89 0.99 -7.47 4.68
C VAL A 89 2.23 -6.60 4.86
N GLU A 90 3.36 -7.18 5.26
CA GLU A 90 4.63 -6.46 5.38
C GLU A 90 5.12 -5.91 4.03
N GLU A 91 4.93 -6.66 2.95
CA GLU A 91 5.22 -6.20 1.60
C GLU A 91 4.36 -4.98 1.24
N VAL A 92 3.05 -5.02 1.45
CA VAL A 92 2.16 -3.87 1.23
C VAL A 92 2.59 -2.66 2.07
N ASN A 93 2.90 -2.86 3.34
CA ASN A 93 3.39 -1.80 4.22
C ASN A 93 4.68 -1.13 3.69
N LEU A 94 5.61 -1.94 3.17
CA LEU A 94 6.85 -1.43 2.57
C LEU A 94 6.55 -0.58 1.33
N TYR A 95 5.65 -1.03 0.45
CA TYR A 95 5.25 -0.29 -0.75
C TYR A 95 4.61 1.06 -0.40
N ILE A 96 3.74 1.10 0.61
CA ILE A 96 3.12 2.35 1.09
C ILE A 96 4.21 3.32 1.54
N ARG A 97 5.14 2.86 2.39
CA ARG A 97 6.24 3.70 2.93
C ARG A 97 7.16 4.22 1.83
N LEU A 98 7.58 3.35 0.91
CA LEU A 98 8.46 3.74 -0.19
C LEU A 98 7.78 4.75 -1.12
N ALA A 99 6.49 4.56 -1.40
CA ALA A 99 5.73 5.52 -2.21
C ALA A 99 5.67 6.89 -1.53
N ILE A 100 5.40 6.94 -0.22
CA ILE A 100 5.38 8.21 0.54
C ILE A 100 6.76 8.87 0.52
N GLU A 101 7.83 8.12 0.79
CA GLU A 101 9.20 8.65 0.79
C GLU A 101 9.60 9.22 -0.57
N MET A 102 9.25 8.54 -1.65
CA MET A 102 9.59 8.96 -3.02
C MET A 102 8.87 10.24 -3.46
N VAL A 103 7.70 10.55 -2.91
CA VAL A 103 7.00 11.81 -3.22
C VAL A 103 7.39 12.92 -2.23
N GLY A 104 7.78 12.58 -0.99
CA GLY A 104 8.25 13.56 0.00
C GLY A 104 9.69 14.06 -0.21
N ARG A 105 10.39 13.58 -1.25
CA ARG A 105 11.70 14.08 -1.72
C ARG A 105 11.49 15.06 -2.87
#